data_AF-A0A953Z2E3-F1
#
_entry.id   AF-A0A953Z2E3-F1
#
_cell.length_a   1.000
_cell.length_b   1.000
_cell.length_c   1.000
_cell.angle_alpha   90.00
_cell.angle_beta   90.00
_cell.angle_gamma   90.00
#
_symmetry.space_group_name_H-M   'P 1'
#
loop_
_entity.id
_entity.type
_entity.pdbx_description
1 polymer ?
#
loop_
_entity_poly.entity_id
_entity_poly.type
_entity_poly.pdbx_seq_one_letter_code
_entity_poly.pdbx_strand_id
1 'polypeptide(L)'
;MITRWIDEPLDYDGSQLRAHWILQTFGIVGDALVAFRGPCSVSGEEMADLEDLGGPGIAGSDMLHFLWERFDDAPLREAILRQRLLTCVAADVLRERGAPVPVRRDGDDLFLGEGKLSISIATRSSVSTLLHFAVNISNEGTPVRTACLAESGVEPVEFAGAILDRIAREEESMRLARAKVRAKGEAHRP
;
A
#
# COMPACT_ATOMS: atom_id res chain seq x y z
N MET A 1 8.47 -12.29 4.28
CA MET A 1 8.52 -11.16 3.34
C MET A 1 9.51 -10.14 3.86
N ILE A 2 10.30 -9.51 2.98
CA ILE A 2 11.24 -8.46 3.36
C ILE A 2 10.48 -7.14 3.45
N THR A 3 10.71 -6.35 4.50
CA THR A 3 10.21 -4.98 4.62
C THR A 3 11.37 -4.01 4.76
N ARG A 4 11.24 -2.81 4.18
CA ARG A 4 12.29 -1.79 4.26
C ARG A 4 11.74 -0.38 4.15
N TRP A 5 12.18 0.50 5.05
CA TRP A 5 12.11 1.95 4.87
C TRP A 5 13.31 2.42 4.05
N ILE A 6 13.08 3.28 3.07
CA ILE A 6 14.12 3.91 2.25
C ILE A 6 14.29 5.34 2.74
N ASP A 7 15.50 5.66 3.22
CA ASP A 7 15.81 6.97 3.82
C ASP A 7 15.93 8.08 2.77
N GLU A 8 16.39 7.74 1.56
CA GLU A 8 16.49 8.69 0.46
C GLU A 8 15.10 9.04 -0.10
N PRO A 9 14.80 10.33 -0.31
CA PRO A 9 13.58 10.74 -1.01
C PRO A 9 13.52 10.18 -2.43
N LEU A 10 12.35 9.73 -2.85
CA LEU A 10 12.12 9.13 -4.16
C LEU A 10 10.78 9.57 -4.74
N ASP A 11 10.82 10.05 -5.98
CA ASP A 11 9.63 10.44 -6.73
C ASP A 11 8.84 9.21 -7.16
N TYR A 12 7.51 9.33 -7.16
CA TYR A 12 6.60 8.34 -7.72
C TYR A 12 5.88 8.89 -8.94
N ASP A 13 6.21 8.36 -10.12
CA ASP A 13 5.61 8.74 -11.41
C ASP A 13 4.72 7.64 -12.01
N GLY A 14 4.53 6.55 -11.25
CA GLY A 14 3.80 5.36 -11.67
C GLY A 14 4.71 4.28 -12.25
N SER A 15 5.85 4.65 -12.84
CA SER A 15 6.76 3.69 -13.47
C SER A 15 7.40 2.73 -12.44
N GLN A 16 7.34 3.04 -11.15
CA GLN A 16 7.82 2.15 -10.09
C GLN A 16 6.92 0.91 -9.92
N LEU A 17 5.65 0.96 -10.34
CA LEU A 17 4.71 -0.16 -10.29
C LEU A 17 4.95 -1.18 -11.42
N ARG A 18 6.19 -1.66 -11.53
CA ARG A 18 6.63 -2.65 -12.53
C ARG A 18 7.36 -3.81 -11.88
N ALA A 19 7.33 -4.97 -12.54
CA ALA A 19 7.97 -6.17 -12.02
C ALA A 19 9.48 -5.96 -11.84
N HIS A 20 10.01 -6.43 -10.72
CA HIS A 20 11.41 -6.33 -10.30
C HIS A 20 11.95 -4.91 -10.09
N TRP A 21 11.11 -3.87 -10.02
CA TRP A 21 11.62 -2.53 -9.74
C TRP A 21 12.35 -2.47 -8.40
N ILE A 22 11.80 -3.12 -7.36
CA ILE A 22 12.43 -3.20 -6.03
C ILE A 22 13.81 -3.90 -6.11
N LEU A 23 13.90 -4.98 -6.89
CA LEU A 23 15.17 -5.68 -7.10
C LEU A 23 16.19 -4.79 -7.82
N GLN A 24 15.79 -4.16 -8.91
CA GLN A 24 16.67 -3.34 -9.74
C GLN A 24 17.18 -2.10 -8.99
N THR A 25 16.33 -1.49 -8.16
CA THR A 25 16.64 -0.26 -7.44
C THR A 25 17.36 -0.51 -6.12
N PHE A 26 16.97 -1.54 -5.36
CA PHE A 26 17.44 -1.74 -3.98
C PHE A 26 18.17 -3.08 -3.74
N GLY A 27 18.31 -3.92 -4.77
CA GLY A 27 18.95 -5.23 -4.67
C GLY A 27 18.17 -6.24 -3.82
N ILE A 28 16.88 -6.00 -3.56
CA ILE A 28 16.05 -6.90 -2.74
C ILE A 28 15.45 -7.98 -3.64
N VAL A 29 15.85 -9.23 -3.40
CA VAL A 29 15.34 -10.40 -4.14
C VAL A 29 14.12 -10.99 -3.42
N GLY A 30 13.04 -11.23 -4.15
CA GLY A 30 11.85 -11.93 -3.68
C GLY A 30 10.74 -11.01 -3.14
N ASP A 31 9.83 -11.58 -2.34
CA ASP A 31 8.69 -10.88 -1.76
C ASP A 31 9.11 -9.68 -0.90
N ALA A 32 8.71 -8.48 -1.30
CA ALA A 32 9.14 -7.25 -0.65
C ALA A 32 8.05 -6.19 -0.57
N LEU A 33 8.00 -5.49 0.56
CA LEU A 33 7.24 -4.24 0.75
C LEU A 33 8.21 -3.15 1.18
N VAL A 34 8.36 -2.12 0.35
CA VAL A 34 9.21 -0.96 0.66
C VAL A 34 8.34 0.26 0.90
N ALA A 35 8.78 1.15 1.80
CA ALA A 35 8.17 2.44 2.03
C ALA A 35 9.20 3.56 1.85
N PHE A 36 8.77 4.68 1.26
CA PHE A 36 9.63 5.83 0.99
C PHE A 36 8.79 7.11 0.92
N ARG A 37 9.43 8.27 1.07
CA ARG A 37 8.78 9.57 0.97
C ARG A 37 9.21 10.30 -0.30
N GLY A 38 8.29 11.00 -0.93
CA GLY A 38 8.61 11.87 -2.06
C GLY A 38 7.37 12.43 -2.74
N PRO A 39 7.57 13.23 -3.81
CA PRO A 39 6.47 13.74 -4.61
C PRO A 39 5.85 12.64 -5.48
N CYS A 40 4.60 12.85 -5.85
CA CYS A 40 3.82 12.00 -6.73
C CYS A 40 3.39 12.80 -7.96
N SER A 41 3.59 12.25 -9.15
CA SER A 41 3.07 12.78 -10.41
C SER A 41 2.92 11.65 -11.42
N VAL A 42 1.79 10.95 -11.38
CA VAL A 42 1.57 9.78 -12.24
C VAL A 42 1.26 10.23 -13.66
N SER A 43 2.04 9.73 -14.62
CA SER A 43 1.79 10.00 -16.04
C SER A 43 0.60 9.20 -16.55
N GLY A 44 -0.04 9.69 -17.62
CA GLY A 44 -1.15 8.95 -18.25
C GLY A 44 -0.74 7.57 -18.82
N GLU A 45 0.54 7.39 -19.19
CA GLU A 45 1.07 6.12 -19.69
C GLU A 45 1.29 5.09 -18.58
N GLU A 46 1.56 5.56 -17.37
CA GLU A 46 1.82 4.73 -16.18
C GLU A 46 0.58 4.57 -15.29
N MET A 47 -0.58 5.09 -15.73
CA MET A 47 -1.84 5.00 -14.99
C MET A 47 -2.38 3.56 -15.05
N ALA A 48 -2.33 2.87 -13.91
CA ALA A 48 -2.82 1.51 -13.81
C ALA A 48 -4.36 1.43 -13.61
N ASP A 49 -4.98 2.43 -12.97
CA ASP A 49 -6.43 2.53 -12.90
C ASP A 49 -6.97 3.20 -14.17
N LEU A 50 -7.70 2.43 -14.98
CA LEU A 50 -8.24 2.92 -16.24
C LEU A 50 -9.39 3.92 -16.02
N GLU A 51 -10.03 3.93 -14.85
CA GLU A 51 -11.09 4.89 -14.52
C GLU A 51 -10.52 6.31 -14.27
N ASP A 52 -9.24 6.41 -13.89
CA ASP A 52 -8.57 7.68 -13.63
C ASP A 52 -8.03 8.35 -14.91
N LEU A 53 -8.03 7.65 -16.04
CA LEU A 53 -7.61 8.20 -17.33
C LEU A 53 -8.54 9.34 -17.79
N GLY A 54 -7.95 10.52 -17.99
CA GLY A 54 -8.71 11.74 -18.34
C GLY A 54 -9.38 12.42 -17.15
N GLY A 55 -9.16 11.92 -15.94
CA GLY A 55 -9.57 12.55 -14.70
C GLY A 55 -8.66 13.73 -14.29
N PRO A 56 -8.79 14.21 -13.04
CA PRO A 56 -8.00 15.34 -12.53
C PRO A 56 -6.50 15.00 -12.34
N GLY A 57 -6.10 13.74 -12.50
CA GLY A 57 -4.74 13.25 -12.32
C GLY A 57 -4.45 12.74 -10.91
N ILE A 58 -3.29 12.11 -10.74
CA ILE A 58 -2.79 11.62 -9.45
C ILE A 58 -1.45 12.32 -9.16
N ALA A 59 -1.49 13.30 -8.25
CA ALA A 59 -0.33 14.09 -7.90
C ALA A 59 -0.37 14.58 -6.44
N GLY A 60 0.81 14.90 -5.91
CA GLY A 60 1.02 15.48 -4.59
C GLY A 60 2.49 15.83 -4.40
N SER A 61 2.80 16.95 -3.74
CA SER A 61 4.19 17.41 -3.55
C SER A 61 4.96 16.62 -2.49
N ASP A 62 4.24 16.01 -1.53
CA ASP A 62 4.83 15.29 -0.42
C ASP A 62 3.91 14.15 0.04
N MET A 63 4.29 12.92 -0.30
CA MET A 63 3.53 11.72 -0.02
C MET A 63 4.41 10.64 0.60
N LEU A 64 3.79 9.79 1.40
CA LEU A 64 4.38 8.56 1.90
C LEU A 64 3.89 7.42 1.01
N HIS A 65 4.81 6.74 0.34
CA HIS A 65 4.54 5.66 -0.59
C HIS A 65 4.88 4.30 0.02
N PHE A 66 4.12 3.29 -0.41
CA PHE A 66 4.36 1.88 -0.16
C PHE A 66 4.27 1.16 -1.49
N LEU A 67 5.33 0.42 -1.83
CA LEU A 67 5.37 -0.41 -3.01
C LEU A 67 5.60 -1.86 -2.60
N TRP A 68 4.69 -2.73 -3.04
CA TRP A 68 4.67 -4.13 -2.69
C TRP A 68 4.77 -4.99 -3.94
N GLU A 69 5.77 -5.87 -4.00
CA GLU A 69 5.86 -6.93 -5.01
C GLU A 69 5.83 -8.33 -4.37
N ARG A 70 5.06 -9.24 -4.99
CA ARG A 70 4.91 -10.65 -4.55
C ARG A 70 5.05 -11.65 -5.68
N PHE A 71 5.78 -12.73 -5.38
CA PHE A 71 6.08 -13.85 -6.29
C PHE A 71 5.48 -15.15 -5.76
N ASP A 72 4.15 -15.26 -5.82
CA ASP A 72 3.40 -16.38 -5.21
C ASP A 72 2.32 -17.00 -6.11
N ASP A 73 2.44 -16.79 -7.43
CA ASP A 73 1.48 -17.23 -8.47
C ASP A 73 0.03 -16.77 -8.22
N ALA A 74 -0.17 -15.78 -7.34
CA ALA A 74 -1.50 -15.35 -6.96
C ALA A 74 -2.23 -14.64 -8.11
N PRO A 75 -3.55 -14.88 -8.27
CA PRO A 75 -4.37 -14.08 -9.17
C PRO A 75 -4.45 -12.62 -8.75
N LEU A 76 -4.92 -11.76 -9.68
CA LEU A 76 -5.14 -10.34 -9.40
C LEU A 76 -6.09 -10.11 -8.20
N ARG A 77 -7.07 -11.00 -8.00
CA ARG A 77 -8.02 -10.89 -6.89
C ARG A 77 -7.32 -10.90 -5.52
N GLU A 78 -6.31 -11.73 -5.35
CA GLU A 78 -5.51 -11.85 -4.14
C GLU A 78 -4.61 -10.62 -3.94
N ALA A 79 -4.09 -10.05 -5.03
CA ALA A 79 -3.40 -8.76 -4.98
C ALA A 79 -4.36 -7.65 -4.48
N ILE A 80 -5.58 -7.60 -5.01
CA ILE A 80 -6.61 -6.65 -4.53
C ILE A 80 -6.97 -6.94 -3.05
N LEU A 81 -7.05 -8.20 -2.61
CA LEU A 81 -7.29 -8.50 -1.19
C LEU A 81 -6.14 -7.99 -0.30
N ARG A 82 -4.88 -8.15 -0.72
CA ARG A 82 -3.71 -7.59 -0.02
C ARG A 82 -3.71 -6.07 0.00
N GLN A 83 -4.14 -5.43 -1.09
CA GLN A 83 -4.33 -3.99 -1.17
C GLN A 83 -5.30 -3.52 -0.08
N ARG A 84 -6.48 -4.14 -0.01
CA ARG A 84 -7.50 -3.80 0.99
C ARG A 84 -7.02 -4.11 2.41
N LEU A 85 -6.25 -5.17 2.61
CA LEU A 85 -5.62 -5.48 3.90
C LEU A 85 -4.62 -4.38 4.32
N LEU A 86 -3.78 -3.92 3.40
CA LEU A 86 -2.86 -2.82 3.66
C LEU A 86 -3.60 -1.54 4.03
N THR A 87 -4.66 -1.19 3.28
CA THR A 87 -5.55 -0.07 3.62
C THR A 87 -6.18 -0.23 5.02
N CYS A 88 -6.65 -1.44 5.39
CA CYS A 88 -7.16 -1.71 6.73
C CYS A 88 -6.10 -1.48 7.81
N VAL A 89 -4.90 -2.03 7.63
CA VAL A 89 -3.78 -1.89 8.56
C VAL A 89 -3.39 -0.42 8.73
N ALA A 90 -3.31 0.33 7.63
CA ALA A 90 -3.05 1.77 7.67
C ALA A 90 -4.14 2.53 8.44
N ALA A 91 -5.42 2.20 8.24
CA ALA A 91 -6.52 2.79 9.00
C ALA A 91 -6.41 2.51 10.51
N ASP A 92 -6.04 1.28 10.89
CA ASP A 92 -5.90 0.90 12.29
C ASP A 92 -4.72 1.62 12.95
N VAL A 93 -3.59 1.73 12.26
CA VAL A 93 -2.44 2.51 12.77
C VAL A 93 -2.82 3.98 12.97
N LEU A 94 -3.58 4.61 12.06
CA LEU A 94 -4.06 5.99 12.24
C LEU A 94 -4.97 6.14 13.46
N ARG A 95 -5.91 5.22 13.65
CA ARG A 95 -6.85 5.25 14.78
C ARG A 95 -6.12 5.09 16.11
N GLU A 96 -5.18 4.15 16.20
CA GLU A 96 -4.42 3.89 17.42
C GLU A 96 -3.50 5.05 17.81
N ARG A 97 -3.00 5.81 16.82
CA ARG A 97 -2.19 7.01 17.05
C ARG A 97 -3.02 8.25 17.40
N GLY A 98 -4.34 8.09 17.56
CA GLY A 98 -5.21 9.13 18.09
C GLY A 98 -5.52 10.24 17.09
N ALA A 99 -5.68 9.91 15.81
CA ALA A 99 -6.09 10.88 14.79
C ALA A 99 -7.28 11.72 15.30
N PRO A 100 -7.19 13.06 15.28
CA PRO A 100 -8.16 13.96 15.91
C PRO A 100 -9.51 13.99 15.19
N VAL A 101 -9.57 13.39 13.98
CA VAL A 101 -10.76 13.31 13.14
C VAL A 101 -11.07 11.84 12.80
N PRO A 102 -12.33 11.50 12.50
CA PRO A 102 -12.71 10.13 12.17
C PRO A 102 -11.94 9.58 10.96
N VAL A 103 -11.36 8.40 11.12
CA VAL A 103 -10.72 7.62 10.04
C VAL A 103 -11.77 6.73 9.39
N ARG A 104 -12.15 7.02 8.15
CA ARG A 104 -13.07 6.19 7.35
C ARG A 104 -12.30 5.47 6.25
N ARG A 105 -12.60 4.18 6.06
CA ARG A 105 -12.14 3.41 4.91
C ARG A 105 -13.32 3.20 3.96
N ASP A 106 -13.08 3.41 2.68
CA ASP A 106 -14.02 3.08 1.61
C ASP A 106 -13.27 2.25 0.58
N GLY A 107 -13.46 0.93 0.64
CA GLY A 107 -12.63 0.05 -0.18
C GLY A 107 -11.13 0.16 0.16
N ASP A 108 -10.33 0.68 -0.78
CA ASP A 108 -8.87 0.85 -0.79
C ASP A 108 -8.46 2.29 -0.50
N ASP A 109 -9.44 3.19 -0.41
CA ASP A 109 -9.27 4.57 -0.02
C ASP A 109 -9.42 4.76 1.49
N LEU A 110 -8.59 5.64 2.04
CA LEU A 110 -8.70 6.21 3.37
C LEU A 110 -9.12 7.66 3.30
N PHE A 111 -9.94 8.05 4.27
CA PHE A 111 -10.41 9.40 4.47
C PHE A 111 -10.17 9.83 5.91
N LEU A 112 -9.76 11.08 6.10
CA LEU A 112 -9.73 11.76 7.39
C LEU A 112 -10.77 12.88 7.37
N GLY A 113 -11.81 12.73 8.19
CA GLY A 113 -12.99 13.59 8.11
C GLY A 113 -13.64 13.50 6.71
N GLU A 114 -13.71 14.64 6.02
CA GLU A 114 -14.27 14.73 4.65
C GLU A 114 -13.24 14.59 3.53
N GLY A 115 -11.93 14.66 3.83
CA GLY A 115 -10.88 14.66 2.82
C GLY A 115 -10.34 13.26 2.52
N LYS A 116 -10.06 12.98 1.25
CA LYS A 116 -9.36 11.76 0.82
C LYS A 116 -7.89 11.85 1.22
N LEU A 117 -7.42 10.87 1.99
CA LEU A 117 -6.06 10.80 2.53
C LEU A 117 -5.14 9.97 1.62
N SER A 118 -5.65 8.89 1.04
CA SER A 118 -4.83 7.91 0.33
C SER A 118 -5.17 7.76 -1.14
N ILE A 119 -4.23 7.20 -1.87
CA ILE A 119 -4.42 6.58 -3.18
C ILE A 119 -3.91 5.13 -3.09
N SER A 120 -4.46 4.24 -3.90
CA SER A 120 -3.97 2.87 -3.97
C SER A 120 -4.35 2.21 -5.27
N ILE A 121 -3.51 1.27 -5.71
CA ILE A 121 -3.80 0.41 -6.84
C ILE A 121 -3.14 -0.96 -6.67
N ALA A 122 -3.73 -1.99 -7.27
CA ALA A 122 -3.13 -3.31 -7.37
C ALA A 122 -3.22 -3.82 -8.81
N THR A 123 -2.14 -4.41 -9.30
CA THR A 123 -2.04 -4.99 -10.63
C THR A 123 -1.23 -6.28 -10.61
N ARG A 124 -1.13 -6.94 -11.76
CA ARG A 124 -0.40 -8.18 -11.94
C ARG A 124 0.44 -8.12 -13.21
N SER A 125 1.71 -8.50 -13.06
CA SER A 125 2.61 -8.74 -14.18
C SER A 125 2.55 -10.23 -14.60
N SER A 126 3.37 -10.63 -15.57
CA SER A 126 3.51 -12.03 -15.94
C SER A 126 4.19 -12.90 -14.88
N VAL A 127 4.86 -12.30 -13.89
CA VAL A 127 5.74 -12.99 -12.94
C VAL A 127 5.48 -12.63 -11.47
N SER A 128 4.71 -11.57 -11.20
CA SER A 128 4.48 -11.06 -9.85
C SER A 128 3.14 -10.31 -9.75
N THR A 129 2.66 -10.12 -8.52
CA THR A 129 1.62 -9.12 -8.22
C THR A 129 2.27 -7.89 -7.61
N LEU A 130 1.70 -6.72 -7.94
CA LEU A 130 2.26 -5.41 -7.64
C LEU A 130 1.17 -4.55 -7.00
N LEU A 131 1.52 -3.83 -5.95
CA LEU A 131 0.61 -2.94 -5.25
C LEU A 131 1.31 -1.63 -4.92
N HIS A 132 0.58 -0.54 -5.09
CA HIS A 132 0.96 0.76 -4.58
C HIS A 132 -0.11 1.26 -3.62
N PHE A 133 0.34 1.86 -2.53
CA PHE A 133 -0.50 2.59 -1.61
C PHE A 133 0.28 3.83 -1.20
N ALA A 134 -0.37 4.97 -1.13
CA ALA A 134 0.26 6.17 -0.62
C ALA A 134 -0.72 7.03 0.15
N VAL A 135 -0.19 7.80 1.10
CA VAL A 135 -0.95 8.80 1.85
C VAL A 135 -0.31 10.17 1.67
N ASN A 136 -1.16 11.20 1.61
CA ASN A 136 -0.71 12.58 1.58
C ASN A 136 -0.02 12.92 2.91
N ILE A 137 1.21 13.44 2.87
CA ILE A 137 1.84 14.07 4.05
C ILE A 137 1.43 15.53 4.11
N SER A 138 1.35 16.20 2.96
CA SER A 138 0.78 17.54 2.76
C SER A 138 -0.33 17.51 1.69
N ASN A 139 -1.20 18.54 1.67
CA ASN A 139 -2.19 18.71 0.60
C ASN A 139 -1.64 19.55 -0.58
N GLU A 140 -0.38 19.97 -0.54
CA GLU A 140 0.19 20.82 -1.60
C GLU A 140 0.39 19.99 -2.88
N GLY A 141 -0.03 20.54 -4.03
CA GLY A 141 0.09 19.88 -5.32
C GLY A 141 -0.95 18.79 -5.60
N THR A 142 -1.95 18.60 -4.71
CA THR A 142 -3.02 17.63 -4.97
C THR A 142 -4.10 18.22 -5.89
N PRO A 143 -4.58 17.47 -6.90
CA PRO A 143 -5.49 18.01 -7.92
C PRO A 143 -6.96 18.10 -7.48
N VAL A 144 -7.29 17.52 -6.32
CA VAL A 144 -8.62 17.55 -5.70
C VAL A 144 -8.50 17.90 -4.23
N ARG A 145 -9.63 18.15 -3.55
CA ARG A 145 -9.63 18.36 -2.09
C ARG A 145 -9.24 17.07 -1.37
N THR A 146 -8.17 17.15 -0.59
CA THR A 146 -7.55 16.03 0.12
C THR A 146 -7.50 16.31 1.63
N ALA A 147 -7.12 15.27 2.39
CA ALA A 147 -6.63 15.38 3.75
C ALA A 147 -5.20 14.82 3.80
N CYS A 148 -4.45 15.15 4.85
CA CYS A 148 -3.04 14.75 4.97
C CYS A 148 -2.64 14.31 6.38
N LEU A 149 -1.52 13.59 6.50
CA LEU A 149 -1.01 13.11 7.78
C LEU A 149 -0.65 14.24 8.74
N ALA A 150 -0.18 15.39 8.24
CA ALA A 150 0.13 16.55 9.08
C ALA A 150 -1.06 17.02 9.92
N GLU A 151 -2.29 16.87 9.41
CA GLU A 151 -3.54 17.20 10.13
C GLU A 151 -3.82 16.22 11.28
N SER A 152 -3.22 15.03 11.25
CA SER A 152 -3.42 13.99 12.25
C SER A 152 -2.40 14.00 13.39
N GLY A 153 -1.32 14.79 13.28
CA GLY A 153 -0.21 14.78 14.24
C GLY A 153 0.62 13.49 14.23
N VAL A 154 0.44 12.64 13.21
CA VAL A 154 1.15 11.38 13.05
C VAL A 154 2.45 11.60 12.27
N GLU A 155 3.58 11.22 12.86
CA GLU A 155 4.89 11.27 12.20
C GLU A 155 4.98 10.25 11.04
N PRO A 156 5.29 10.66 9.80
CA PRO A 156 5.27 9.77 8.63
C PRO A 156 6.19 8.55 8.74
N VAL A 157 7.40 8.70 9.30
CA VAL A 157 8.37 7.60 9.40
C VAL A 157 7.89 6.55 10.40
N GLU A 158 7.36 6.99 11.55
CA GLU A 158 6.81 6.07 12.54
C GLU A 158 5.54 5.38 12.05
N PHE A 159 4.72 6.08 11.26
CA PHE A 159 3.56 5.53 10.59
C PHE A 159 3.96 4.44 9.58
N ALA A 160 4.96 4.72 8.75
CA ALA A 160 5.52 3.77 7.80
C ALA A 160 6.07 2.53 8.50
N GLY A 161 6.90 2.69 9.52
CA GLY A 161 7.45 1.58 10.30
C GLY A 161 6.36 0.69 10.91
N ALA A 162 5.32 1.30 11.50
CA ALA A 162 4.20 0.54 12.07
C ALA A 162 3.43 -0.28 11.02
N ILE A 163 3.21 0.26 9.82
CA ILE A 163 2.55 -0.47 8.72
C ILE A 163 3.46 -1.59 8.21
N LEU A 164 4.73 -1.31 7.93
CA LEU A 164 5.70 -2.32 7.47
C LEU A 164 5.74 -3.51 8.42
N ASP A 165 5.89 -3.27 9.72
CA ASP A 165 5.96 -4.31 10.74
C ASP A 165 4.65 -5.11 10.87
N ARG A 166 3.49 -4.46 10.71
CA ARG A 166 2.19 -5.15 10.77
C ARG A 166 1.95 -6.01 9.55
N ILE A 167 2.26 -5.52 8.35
CA ILE A 167 2.10 -6.30 7.12
C ILE A 167 3.05 -7.49 7.10
N ALA A 168 4.30 -7.32 7.55
CA ALA A 168 5.23 -8.45 7.69
C ALA A 168 4.66 -9.55 8.62
N ARG A 169 4.05 -9.14 9.74
CA ARG A 169 3.39 -10.05 10.68
C ARG A 169 2.13 -10.69 10.13
N GLU A 170 1.30 -9.93 9.40
CA GLU A 170 0.10 -10.46 8.73
C GLU A 170 0.49 -11.54 7.71
N GLU A 171 1.48 -11.29 6.87
CA GLU A 171 1.95 -12.26 5.88
C GLU A 171 2.51 -13.54 6.52
N GLU A 172 3.32 -13.41 7.57
CA GLU A 172 3.82 -14.58 8.30
C GLU A 172 2.69 -15.34 9.01
N SER A 173 1.75 -14.62 9.64
CA SER A 173 0.58 -15.20 10.30
C SER A 173 -0.30 -15.96 9.31
N MET A 174 -0.58 -15.39 8.13
CA MET A 174 -1.33 -16.03 7.06
C MET A 174 -0.62 -17.30 6.55
N ARG A 175 0.71 -17.23 6.35
CA ARG A 175 1.53 -18.37 5.93
C ARG A 175 1.48 -19.52 6.95
N LEU A 176 1.51 -19.22 8.24
CA LEU A 176 1.36 -20.23 9.29
C LEU A 176 -0.09 -20.74 9.39
N ALA A 177 -1.08 -19.85 9.24
CA ALA A 177 -2.49 -20.19 9.34
C ALA A 177 -2.93 -21.22 8.29
N ARG A 178 -2.49 -21.07 7.04
CA ARG A 178 -2.79 -22.04 5.97
C ARG A 178 -2.23 -23.45 6.23
N ALA A 179 -1.20 -23.58 7.08
CA ALA A 179 -0.55 -24.85 7.38
C ALA A 179 -1.06 -25.56 8.64
N LYS A 180 -1.92 -24.89 9.44
CA LYS A 180 -2.44 -25.42 10.71
C LYS A 180 -3.94 -25.71 10.70
N VAL A 181 -4.53 -25.83 9.51
CA VAL A 181 -5.94 -26.18 9.31
C VAL A 181 -6.04 -27.56 8.67
N ARG A 182 -6.93 -28.41 9.20
CA ARG A 182 -7.26 -29.70 8.57
C ARG A 182 -8.31 -29.49 7.48
N ALA A 183 -8.24 -30.28 6.41
CA ALA A 183 -9.37 -30.40 5.50
C ALA A 183 -10.58 -31.00 6.25
N LYS A 184 -11.78 -30.49 5.96
CA LYS A 184 -13.03 -31.00 6.56
C LYS A 184 -13.51 -32.18 5.71
N GLY A 185 -13.95 -33.26 6.36
CA GLY A 185 -14.43 -34.48 5.69
C GLY A 185 -13.42 -35.64 5.69
N GLU A 186 -12.17 -35.42 6.08
CA GLU A 186 -11.12 -36.46 6.17
C GLU A 186 -11.14 -37.24 7.49
N ALA A 187 -12.23 -37.18 8.26
CA ALA A 187 -12.37 -38.00 9.44
C ALA A 187 -12.43 -39.47 9.02
N HIS A 188 -11.31 -40.20 9.18
CA HIS A 188 -11.33 -41.65 9.22
C HIS A 188 -12.36 -42.07 10.27
N ARG A 189 -13.35 -42.84 9.85
CA ARG A 189 -14.16 -43.61 10.79
C ARG A 189 -13.20 -44.50 11.60
N PRO A 190 -13.40 -44.62 12.92
CA PRO A 190 -12.55 -45.43 13.78
C PRO A 190 -12.44 -46.87 13.30
#